data_AF-A0AAU6T7Q9-F1
#
_entry.id   AF-A0AAU6T7Q9-F1
#
_cell.length_a   1.000
_cell.length_b   1.000
_cell.length_c   1.000
_cell.angle_alpha   90.00
_cell.angle_beta   90.00
_cell.angle_gamma   90.00
#
_symmetry.space_group_name_H-M   'P 1'
#
loop_
_entity.id
_entity.type
_entity.pdbx_description
1 polymer ?
#
loop_
_entity_poly.entity_id
_entity_poly.type
_entity_poly.pdbx_seq_one_letter_code
_entity_poly.pdbx_strand_id
1 'polypeptide(L)'
;MTRITSEPGFYQDLNELQQIKSNPDQRAALEAAAGQFEVSFLQTVLKHMRSASDALQDEEDKLIKGESLYRDMYDSQLAMSMVKRGGLGLKEHMVSQLGGALKNVEPVVASDSQTLAAFSQPLNSAKMKKVD
;
A
#
# COMPACT_ATOMS: atom_id res chain seq x y z
N MET A 1 25.03 -5.10 -29.89
CA MET A 1 25.13 -5.87 -28.63
C MET A 1 25.27 -4.90 -27.49
N THR A 2 24.16 -4.50 -26.87
CA THR A 2 24.18 -3.58 -25.73
C THR A 2 23.97 -4.40 -24.48
N ARG A 3 25.04 -4.66 -23.72
CA ARG A 3 24.94 -5.29 -22.41
C ARG A 3 24.33 -4.26 -21.46
N ILE A 4 23.07 -4.46 -21.09
CA ILE A 4 22.48 -3.79 -19.94
C ILE A 4 23.09 -4.47 -18.72
N THR A 5 24.08 -3.82 -18.13
CA THR A 5 24.53 -4.16 -16.77
C THR A 5 23.41 -3.69 -15.85
N SER A 6 22.61 -4.64 -15.35
CA SER A 6 21.69 -4.41 -14.25
C SER A 6 22.47 -3.85 -13.07
N GLU A 7 22.26 -2.57 -12.77
CA GLU A 7 22.79 -1.93 -11.57
C GLU A 7 22.38 -2.73 -10.32
N PRO A 8 23.19 -2.73 -9.25
CA PRO A 8 22.83 -3.37 -8.00
C PRO A 8 21.55 -2.71 -7.49
N GLY A 9 20.41 -3.37 -7.74
CA GLY A 9 19.09 -2.84 -7.47
C GLY A 9 19.00 -2.43 -6.00
N PHE A 10 18.99 -1.11 -5.77
CA PHE A 10 18.90 -0.57 -4.43
C PHE A 10 18.15 0.76 -4.35
N TYR A 11 17.39 0.88 -3.26
CA TYR A 11 16.41 1.92 -2.87
C TYR A 11 15.13 2.00 -3.70
N GLN A 12 14.09 1.33 -3.19
CA GLN A 12 12.69 1.57 -3.49
C GLN A 12 12.43 1.78 -4.99
N ASP A 13 12.45 0.70 -5.77
CA ASP A 13 12.23 0.78 -7.22
C ASP A 13 10.93 1.56 -7.50
N LEU A 14 11.10 2.84 -7.83
CA LEU A 14 10.01 3.77 -8.04
C LEU A 14 9.22 3.35 -9.28
N ASN A 15 9.83 2.58 -10.18
CA ASN A 15 9.15 2.02 -11.34
C ASN A 15 8.30 0.82 -10.93
N GLU A 16 8.75 -0.03 -10.01
CA GLU A 16 7.89 -1.08 -9.42
C GLU A 16 6.69 -0.44 -8.71
N LEU A 17 6.89 0.63 -7.93
CA LEU A 17 5.79 1.34 -7.26
C LEU A 17 4.81 1.96 -8.26
N GLN A 18 5.30 2.52 -9.36
CA GLN A 18 4.45 3.06 -10.43
C GLN A 18 3.65 1.96 -11.14
N GLN A 19 4.26 0.80 -11.38
CA GLN A 19 3.59 -0.37 -11.95
C GLN A 19 2.52 -0.94 -11.01
N ILE A 20 2.80 -0.98 -9.70
CA ILE A 20 1.83 -1.39 -8.69
C ILE A 20 0.62 -0.44 -8.70
N LYS A 21 0.87 0.88 -8.77
CA LYS A 21 -0.19 1.89 -8.80
C LYS A 21 -1.07 1.82 -10.04
N SER A 22 -0.52 1.47 -11.20
CA SER A 22 -1.26 1.38 -12.46
C SER A 22 -1.90 0.02 -12.70
N ASN A 23 -1.70 -0.95 -11.82
CA ASN A 23 -2.23 -2.31 -11.97
C ASN A 23 -3.76 -2.32 -11.79
N PRO A 24 -4.53 -2.80 -12.79
CA PRO A 24 -5.99 -2.88 -12.71
C PRO A 24 -6.47 -3.91 -11.68
N ASP A 25 -5.65 -4.92 -11.36
CA ASP A 25 -5.94 -5.85 -10.28
C ASP A 25 -5.51 -5.25 -8.94
N GLN A 26 -6.48 -4.64 -8.25
CA GLN A 26 -6.25 -4.00 -6.95
C GLN A 26 -5.75 -4.99 -5.88
N ARG A 27 -6.07 -6.28 -5.99
CA ARG A 27 -5.60 -7.29 -5.03
C ARG A 27 -4.14 -7.63 -5.28
N ALA A 28 -3.77 -7.87 -6.53
CA ALA A 28 -2.36 -8.08 -6.90
C ALA A 28 -1.51 -6.84 -6.59
N ALA A 29 -2.05 -5.64 -6.83
CA ALA A 29 -1.41 -4.38 -6.46
C ALA A 29 -1.18 -4.27 -4.94
N LEU A 30 -2.21 -4.60 -4.13
CA LEU A 30 -2.11 -4.59 -2.68
C LEU A 30 -1.06 -5.59 -2.18
N GLU A 31 -1.01 -6.80 -2.75
CA GLU A 31 -0.01 -7.80 -2.37
C GLU A 31 1.41 -7.33 -2.67
N ALA A 32 1.63 -6.77 -3.87
CA ALA A 32 2.93 -6.24 -4.25
C ALA A 32 3.35 -5.04 -3.38
N ALA A 33 2.42 -4.11 -3.09
CA ALA A 33 2.67 -2.98 -2.20
C ALA A 33 3.01 -3.44 -0.76
N ALA A 34 2.26 -4.41 -0.25
CA ALA A 34 2.47 -4.96 1.09
C ALA A 34 3.82 -5.69 1.20
N GLY A 35 4.26 -6.38 0.14
CA GLY A 35 5.59 -6.99 0.07
C GLY A 35 6.71 -5.95 0.10
N GLN A 36 6.57 -4.86 -0.66
CA GLN A 36 7.53 -3.74 -0.65
C GLN A 36 7.59 -3.04 0.71
N PHE A 37 6.43 -2.88 1.36
CA PHE A 37 6.36 -2.35 2.72
C PHE A 37 7.11 -3.26 3.71
N GLU A 38 6.91 -4.58 3.64
CA GLU A 38 7.60 -5.53 4.52
C GLU A 38 9.13 -5.46 4.35
N VAL A 39 9.62 -5.29 3.12
CA VAL A 39 11.05 -5.06 2.85
C VAL A 39 11.54 -3.80 3.55
N SER A 40 10.85 -2.67 3.35
CA SER A 40 11.24 -1.39 3.97
C SER A 40 11.19 -1.46 5.50
N PHE A 41 10.18 -2.12 6.05
CA PHE A 41 10.05 -2.32 7.48
C PHE A 41 11.23 -3.13 8.04
N LEU A 42 11.57 -4.25 7.41
CA LEU A 42 12.69 -5.08 7.84
C LEU A 42 14.03 -4.35 7.74
N GLN A 43 14.23 -3.53 6.69
CA GLN A 43 15.40 -2.66 6.58
C GLN A 43 15.49 -1.68 7.76
N THR A 44 14.38 -1.05 8.13
CA THR A 44 14.32 -0.14 9.29
C THR A 44 14.61 -0.89 10.60
N VAL A 45 14.07 -2.10 10.78
CA VAL A 45 14.35 -2.93 11.96
C VAL A 45 15.83 -3.29 12.04
N LEU A 46 16.42 -3.79 10.96
CA LEU A 46 17.85 -4.15 10.90
C LEU A 46 18.73 -2.92 11.18
N LYS A 47 18.39 -1.78 10.59
CA LYS A 47 19.08 -0.51 10.85
C LYS A 47 19.02 -0.13 12.32
N HIS A 48 17.86 -0.19 12.96
CA HIS A 48 17.73 0.11 14.38
C HIS A 48 18.51 -0.88 15.27
N MET A 49 18.53 -2.17 14.93
CA MET A 49 19.34 -3.16 15.65
C MET A 49 20.83 -2.83 15.57
N ARG A 50 21.32 -2.41 14.40
CA ARG A 50 22.71 -1.95 14.25
C ARG A 50 22.97 -0.65 14.97
N SER A 51 22.09 0.35 14.85
CA SER A 51 22.24 1.61 15.59
C SER A 51 22.27 1.40 17.10
N ALA A 52 21.49 0.44 17.63
CA ALA A 52 21.56 0.05 19.03
C ALA A 52 22.90 -0.61 19.38
N SER A 53 23.46 -1.43 18.47
CA SER A 53 24.78 -2.04 18.63
C SER A 53 25.91 -0.99 18.59
N ASP A 54 25.84 -0.06 17.63
CA ASP A 54 26.80 1.04 17.48
C ASP A 54 26.77 1.98 18.70
N ALA A 55 25.61 2.16 19.34
CA ALA A 55 25.48 2.95 20.57
C ALA A 55 26.14 2.29 21.79
N LEU A 56 26.41 0.98 21.73
CA LEU A 56 27.11 0.22 22.76
C LEU A 56 28.61 0.03 22.45
N GLN A 57 29.07 0.43 21.27
CA GLN A 57 30.49 0.37 20.91
C GLN A 57 31.28 1.51 21.56
N ASP A 58 32.53 1.20 21.93
CA ASP A 58 33.49 2.19 22.38
C ASP A 58 33.88 3.14 21.22
N GLU A 59 34.32 4.36 21.56
CA GLU A 59 34.69 5.39 20.57
C GLU A 59 35.81 4.95 19.61
N GLU A 60 36.68 4.00 20.03
CA GLU A 60 37.75 3.44 19.19
C GLU A 60 37.23 2.43 18.13
N ASP A 61 36.08 1.80 18.37
CA ASP A 61 35.49 0.75 17.51
C ASP A 61 34.38 1.30 16.58
N LYS A 62 34.18 2.62 16.55
CA LYS A 62 33.17 3.24 15.68
C LYS A 62 33.56 3.11 14.21
N LEU A 63 32.64 2.58 13.41
CA LEU A 63 32.84 2.40 11.98
C LEU A 63 33.07 3.73 11.25
N ILE A 64 33.95 3.70 10.26
CA ILE A 64 34.16 4.83 9.34
C ILE A 64 32.94 4.94 8.42
N LYS A 65 32.56 6.16 8.02
CA LYS A 65 31.39 6.45 7.16
C LYS A 65 31.29 5.62 5.87
N GLY A 66 32.42 5.16 5.31
CA GLY A 66 32.42 4.29 4.13
C GLY A 66 31.92 2.88 4.46
N GLU A 67 32.30 2.33 5.60
CA GLU A 67 31.92 0.99 6.04
C GLU A 67 30.44 0.92 6.40
N SER A 68 29.89 1.98 7.02
CA SER A 68 28.45 2.07 7.29
C SER A 68 27.62 2.02 6.01
N LEU A 69 28.08 2.64 4.91
CA LEU A 69 27.38 2.60 3.62
C LEU A 69 27.34 1.17 3.04
N TYR A 70 28.46 0.45 3.05
CA TYR A 70 28.49 -0.94 2.56
C TYR A 70 27.64 -1.87 3.42
N ARG A 71 27.65 -1.66 4.74
CA ARG A 71 26.79 -2.38 5.67
C ARG A 71 25.31 -2.12 5.41
N ASP A 72 24.95 -0.86 5.17
CA ASP A 72 23.59 -0.47 4.80
C ASP A 72 23.16 -1.15 3.50
N MET A 73 24.03 -1.21 2.47
CA MET A 73 23.77 -1.93 1.21
C MET A 73 23.65 -3.46 1.40
N TYR A 74 24.37 -4.02 2.35
CA TYR A 74 24.26 -5.44 2.68
C TYR A 74 22.91 -5.76 3.35
N ASP A 75 22.49 -4.98 4.35
CA ASP A 75 21.21 -5.16 5.06
C ASP A 75 20.01 -5.08 4.16
N SER A 76 20.11 -4.12 3.27
CA SER A 76 19.30 -3.86 2.12
C SER A 76 19.05 -5.10 1.24
N GLN A 77 20.10 -5.79 0.82
CA GLN A 77 19.98 -7.05 0.09
C GLN A 77 19.48 -8.20 0.97
N LEU A 78 19.93 -8.25 2.23
CA LEU A 78 19.52 -9.25 3.20
C LEU A 78 18.02 -9.18 3.44
N ALA A 79 17.47 -8.00 3.71
CA ALA A 79 16.05 -7.77 3.92
C ALA A 79 15.23 -8.22 2.72
N MET A 80 15.63 -7.85 1.49
CA MET A 80 14.97 -8.33 0.27
C MET A 80 15.01 -9.86 0.16
N SER A 81 16.13 -10.49 0.47
CA SER A 81 16.26 -11.95 0.42
C SER A 81 15.39 -12.65 1.47
N MET A 82 15.24 -12.07 2.66
CA MET A 82 14.42 -12.62 3.75
C MET A 82 12.94 -12.53 3.39
N VAL A 83 12.48 -11.38 2.87
CA VAL A 83 11.09 -11.24 2.38
C VAL A 83 10.81 -12.23 1.25
N LYS A 84 11.71 -12.35 0.26
CA LYS A 84 11.54 -13.31 -0.85
C LYS A 84 11.47 -14.78 -0.41
N ARG A 85 12.14 -15.15 0.70
CA ARG A 85 12.18 -16.54 1.21
C ARG A 85 11.01 -16.91 2.12
N GLY A 86 10.11 -15.98 2.42
CA GLY A 86 8.95 -16.25 3.28
C GLY A 86 8.61 -15.14 4.26
N GLY A 87 9.40 -14.07 4.33
CA GLY A 87 9.09 -12.87 5.11
C GLY A 87 8.82 -13.13 6.59
N LEU A 88 8.18 -12.15 7.23
CA LEU A 88 7.69 -12.21 8.61
C LEU A 88 6.18 -12.51 8.65
N GLY A 89 5.52 -12.59 7.49
CA GLY A 89 4.08 -12.76 7.37
C GLY A 89 3.29 -11.44 7.40
N LEU A 90 3.98 -10.29 7.39
CA LEU A 90 3.33 -8.99 7.52
C LEU A 90 2.54 -8.64 6.26
N LYS A 91 3.06 -9.03 5.09
CA LYS A 91 2.38 -8.86 3.80
C LYS A 91 1.00 -9.50 3.82
N GLU A 92 0.91 -10.74 4.29
CA GLU A 92 -0.32 -11.53 4.36
C GLU A 92 -1.35 -10.89 5.29
N HIS A 93 -0.90 -10.38 6.44
CA HIS A 93 -1.76 -9.65 7.36
C HIS A 93 -2.26 -8.32 6.78
N MET A 94 -1.42 -7.58 6.04
CA MET A 94 -1.84 -6.36 5.35
C MET A 94 -2.87 -6.66 4.26
N VAL A 95 -2.62 -7.68 3.43
CA VAL A 95 -3.56 -8.12 2.39
C VAL A 95 -4.88 -8.59 3.01
N SER A 96 -4.84 -9.33 4.12
CA SER A 96 -6.05 -9.77 4.82
C SER A 96 -6.86 -8.61 5.38
N GLN A 97 -6.21 -7.59 5.95
CA GLN A 97 -6.89 -6.45 6.56
C GLN A 97 -7.42 -5.46 5.51
N LEU A 98 -6.61 -5.13 4.50
CA LEU A 98 -6.97 -4.13 3.49
C LEU A 98 -7.73 -4.73 2.30
N GLY A 99 -7.55 -6.02 2.01
CA GLY A 99 -8.22 -6.71 0.89
C GLY A 99 -9.74 -6.83 1.08
N GLY A 100 -10.23 -6.78 2.32
CA GLY A 100 -11.66 -6.66 2.62
C GLY A 100 -12.24 -5.29 2.23
N ALA A 101 -11.47 -4.21 2.39
CA ALA A 101 -11.89 -2.86 2.03
C ALA A 101 -11.99 -2.65 0.52
N LEU A 102 -11.11 -3.29 -0.27
CA LEU A 102 -11.15 -3.28 -1.73
C LEU A 102 -12.41 -3.97 -2.32
N LYS A 103 -13.05 -4.85 -1.54
CA LYS A 103 -14.26 -5.57 -1.96
C LYS A 103 -15.54 -4.72 -1.88
N ASN A 104 -15.48 -3.52 -1.26
CA ASN A 104 -16.62 -2.61 -1.07
C ASN A 104 -16.72 -1.52 -2.15
N VAL A 105 -16.22 -1.75 -3.36
CA VAL A 105 -16.55 -0.91 -4.52
C VAL A 105 -17.86 -1.42 -5.12
N GLU A 106 -18.97 -1.23 -4.39
CA GLU A 106 -20.32 -0.85 -4.85
C GLU A 106 -21.24 -0.76 -3.61
N PRO A 107 -22.03 0.32 -3.51
CA PRO A 107 -23.42 0.10 -3.84
C PRO A 107 -23.79 0.88 -5.10
N VAL A 108 -24.47 0.20 -6.02
CA VAL A 108 -25.60 0.75 -6.76
C VAL A 108 -26.44 1.57 -5.78
N VAL A 109 -26.15 2.87 -5.66
CA VAL A 109 -27.18 3.82 -5.25
C VAL A 109 -28.08 3.89 -6.46
N ALA A 110 -29.21 3.18 -6.34
CA ALA A 110 -30.27 3.16 -7.33
C ALA A 110 -30.49 4.57 -7.87
N SER A 111 -30.26 4.74 -9.18
CA SER A 111 -30.79 5.87 -9.92
C SER A 111 -32.30 5.68 -10.07
N ASP A 112 -33.03 5.61 -8.96
CA ASP A 112 -34.48 5.69 -8.97
C ASP A 112 -34.85 7.16 -9.04
N SER A 113 -34.96 7.65 -10.27
CA SER A 113 -35.48 8.97 -10.65
C SER A 113 -36.95 9.19 -10.27
N GLN A 114 -37.51 8.47 -9.28
CA GLN A 114 -38.95 8.40 -9.04
C GLN A 114 -39.48 9.15 -7.81
N THR A 115 -38.64 9.73 -6.94
CA THR A 115 -39.15 10.40 -5.72
C THR A 115 -39.47 11.90 -5.88
N LEU A 116 -39.10 12.56 -6.98
CA LEU A 116 -39.38 13.99 -7.18
C LEU A 116 -40.77 14.29 -7.76
N ALA A 117 -41.46 13.30 -8.35
CA ALA A 117 -42.81 13.48 -8.92
C ALA A 117 -43.92 13.46 -7.86
N ALA A 118 -43.66 12.89 -6.68
CA ALA A 118 -44.67 12.77 -5.61
C ALA A 118 -44.88 14.08 -4.83
N PHE A 119 -43.92 15.02 -4.87
CA PHE A 119 -43.98 16.26 -4.10
C PHE A 119 -44.61 17.45 -4.84
N SER A 120 -44.95 17.30 -6.12
CA SER A 120 -45.46 18.37 -6.97
C SER A 120 -46.94 18.28 -7.32
N GLN A 121 -47.73 17.42 -6.65
CA GLN A 121 -49.18 17.46 -6.80
C GLN A 121 -49.79 18.64 -6.03
N PRO A 122 -50.42 19.63 -6.71
CA PRO A 122 -51.16 20.67 -6.02
C PRO A 122 -52.41 20.06 -5.36
N LEU A 123 -52.71 20.50 -4.13
CA LEU A 123 -53.95 20.19 -3.42
C LEU A 123 -55.14 20.59 -4.31
N ASN A 124 -55.78 19.60 -4.93
CA ASN A 124 -56.91 19.85 -5.81
C ASN A 124 -58.09 20.30 -4.94
N SER A 125 -58.44 21.58 -5.03
CA SER A 125 -59.60 22.16 -4.35
C SER A 125 -60.87 21.46 -4.85
N ALA A 126 -61.48 20.64 -4.00
CA ALA A 126 -62.75 20.00 -4.29
C ALA A 126 -63.85 21.07 -4.43
N LYS A 127 -64.12 21.50 -5.67
CA LYS A 127 -65.39 22.17 -6.00
C LYS A 127 -66.50 21.15 -5.81
N MET A 128 -67.25 21.27 -4.71
CA MET A 128 -68.56 20.64 -4.56
C MET A 128 -69.47 21.19 -5.66
N LYS A 129 -69.62 20.39 -6.71
CA LYS A 129 -70.67 20.53 -7.72
C LYS A 129 -72.00 20.20 -7.03
N LYS A 130 -72.86 21.21 -6.86
CA LYS A 130 -74.29 21.00 -6.58
C LYS A 130 -74.85 20.03 -7.60
N VAL A 131 -75.50 18.96 -7.14
CA VAL A 131 -76.47 18.19 -7.90
C VAL A 131 -77.58 17.81 -6.93
N ASP A 132 -78.76 18.33 -7.27
CA ASP A 132 -80.15 18.07 -6.87
C ASP A 132 -80.51 17.52 -5.49
#